data_AF-A0A935LMX3-F1
#
_entry.id   AF-A0A935LMX3-F1
#
_cell.length_a   1.000
_cell.length_b   1.000
_cell.length_c   1.000
_cell.angle_alpha   90.00
_cell.angle_beta   90.00
_cell.angle_gamma   90.00
#
_symmetry.space_group_name_H-M   'P 1'
#
loop_
_entity.id
_entity.type
_entity.pdbx_description
1 polymer ?
#
loop_
_entity_poly.entity_id
_entity_poly.type
_entity_poly.pdbx_seq_one_letter_code
_entity_poly.pdbx_strand_id
1 'polypeptide(L)'
;MTLPKWILNFKEPKTEIKLIKGGYYKYAVEYKYNAEKKRTDKITGVLLGKITEQDGFVPSDKDNLRKMAESNPIDIKTMDCFFVFLFGKG
;
A
#
# COMPACT_ATOMS: atom_id res chain seq x y z
N MET A 1 2.88 -7.40 -24.77
CA MET A 1 3.90 -6.44 -24.27
C MET A 1 4.94 -7.21 -23.50
N THR A 2 6.16 -7.24 -23.99
CA THR A 2 7.28 -7.99 -23.40
C THR A 2 7.95 -7.07 -22.38
N LEU A 3 7.88 -7.40 -21.09
CA LEU A 3 8.63 -6.67 -20.07
C LEU A 3 10.11 -7.11 -20.12
N PRO A 4 11.06 -6.19 -19.93
CA PRO A 4 12.46 -6.54 -19.75
C PRO A 4 12.66 -7.52 -18.59
N LYS A 5 13.62 -8.45 -18.73
CA LYS A 5 13.90 -9.48 -17.71
C LYS A 5 14.18 -8.90 -16.33
N TRP A 6 14.89 -7.77 -16.26
CA TRP A 6 15.22 -7.13 -14.99
C TRP A 6 13.98 -6.64 -14.22
N ILE A 7 12.88 -6.32 -14.92
CA ILE A 7 11.62 -5.90 -14.29
C ILE A 7 10.85 -7.08 -13.69
N LEU A 8 10.99 -8.27 -14.28
CA LEU A 8 10.34 -9.48 -13.78
C LEU A 8 10.78 -9.81 -12.35
N ASN A 9 12.02 -9.45 -11.99
CA ASN A 9 12.55 -9.61 -10.63
C ASN A 9 11.79 -8.78 -9.58
N PHE A 10 11.15 -7.69 -9.98
CA PHE A 10 10.37 -6.82 -9.09
C PHE A 10 8.89 -7.18 -9.02
N LYS A 11 8.48 -8.27 -9.70
CA LYS A 11 7.09 -8.73 -9.71
C LYS A 11 6.77 -9.43 -8.40
N GLU A 12 6.06 -8.73 -7.52
CA GLU A 12 5.63 -9.25 -6.23
C GLU A 12 4.13 -9.60 -6.22
N PRO A 13 3.68 -10.53 -5.36
CA PRO A 13 2.27 -10.78 -5.18
C PRO A 13 1.53 -9.49 -4.78
N LYS A 14 0.27 -9.36 -5.21
CA LYS A 14 -0.57 -8.16 -4.96
C LYS A 14 0.03 -6.85 -5.49
N THR A 15 0.86 -6.91 -6.53
CA THR A 15 1.38 -5.73 -7.21
C THR A 15 1.23 -5.83 -8.72
N GLU A 16 1.19 -4.68 -9.39
CA GLU A 16 1.12 -4.57 -10.84
C GLU A 16 2.12 -3.54 -11.34
N ILE A 17 2.88 -3.90 -12.37
CA ILE A 17 3.85 -3.02 -13.01
C ILE A 17 3.26 -2.52 -14.32
N LYS A 18 3.25 -1.20 -14.51
CA LYS A 18 2.74 -0.52 -15.72
C LYS A 18 3.86 0.29 -16.36
N LEU A 19 3.96 0.18 -17.69
CA LEU A 19 4.81 1.05 -18.50
C LEU A 19 3.99 2.28 -18.91
N ILE A 20 4.35 3.45 -18.39
CA ILE A 20 3.67 4.72 -18.66
C ILE A 20 4.72 5.73 -19.13
N LYS A 21 4.56 6.25 -20.36
CA LYS A 21 5.47 7.26 -20.97
C LYS A 21 6.96 6.89 -20.86
N GLY A 22 7.31 5.61 -21.04
CA GLY A 22 8.70 5.13 -20.96
C GLY A 22 9.22 4.87 -19.54
N GLY A 23 8.43 5.13 -18.49
CA GLY A 23 8.76 4.77 -17.11
C GLY A 23 8.00 3.55 -16.64
N TYR A 24 8.62 2.74 -15.79
CA TYR A 24 7.97 1.60 -15.14
C TYR A 24 7.50 2.00 -13.75
N TYR A 25 6.22 1.81 -13.48
CA TYR A 25 5.59 2.19 -12.22
C TYR A 25 4.92 0.97 -11.59
N LYS A 26 5.11 0.82 -10.28
CA LYS A 26 4.56 -0.29 -9.51
C LYS A 26 3.39 0.19 -8.67
N TYR A 27 2.27 -0.51 -8.79
CA TYR A 27 1.03 -0.23 -8.09
C TYR A 27 0.66 -1.40 -7.17
N ALA A 28 -0.02 -1.09 -6.07
CA ALA A 28 -0.68 -2.10 -5.25
C ALA A 28 -1.90 -2.66 -6.00
N VAL A 29 -2.21 -3.93 -5.79
CA VAL A 29 -3.38 -4.60 -6.32
C VAL A 29 -4.07 -5.35 -5.20
N GLU A 30 -5.36 -5.08 -5.06
CA GLU A 30 -6.23 -5.78 -4.14
C GLU A 30 -7.31 -6.53 -4.91
N TYR A 31 -7.78 -7.62 -4.32
CA TYR A 31 -8.83 -8.45 -4.90
C TYR A 31 -9.99 -8.45 -3.90
N LYS A 32 -11.10 -7.82 -4.29
CA LYS A 32 -12.28 -7.70 -3.44
C LYS A 32 -13.45 -8.42 -4.09
N TYR A 33 -14.14 -9.25 -3.32
CA TYR A 33 -15.35 -9.91 -3.78
C TYR A 33 -16.44 -8.87 -4.03
N ASN A 34 -17.01 -8.88 -5.24
CA ASN A 34 -18.16 -8.07 -5.62
C ASN A 34 -19.40 -8.97 -5.61
N ALA A 35 -20.29 -8.74 -4.64
CA ALA A 35 -21.52 -9.53 -4.46
C ALA A 35 -22.53 -9.31 -5.60
N GLU A 36 -22.59 -8.12 -6.19
CA GLU A 36 -23.51 -7.79 -7.29
C GLU A 36 -23.14 -8.58 -8.56
N LYS A 37 -21.84 -8.64 -8.86
CA LYS A 37 -21.32 -9.37 -10.03
C LYS A 37 -21.03 -10.84 -9.73
N LYS A 38 -21.19 -11.27 -8.47
CA LYS A 38 -20.82 -12.59 -7.94
C LYS A 38 -19.41 -13.04 -8.31
N ARG A 39 -18.45 -12.11 -8.36
CA ARG A 39 -17.06 -12.40 -8.76
C ARG A 39 -16.08 -11.50 -8.02
N THR A 40 -14.82 -11.92 -7.96
CA THR A 40 -13.74 -11.10 -7.41
C THR A 40 -13.30 -10.06 -8.44
N ASP A 41 -13.48 -8.79 -8.11
CA ASP A 41 -12.97 -7.69 -8.93
C ASP A 41 -11.53 -7.35 -8.48
N LYS A 42 -10.66 -7.13 -9.47
CA LYS A 42 -9.30 -6.64 -9.26
C LYS A 42 -9.34 -5.12 -9.14
N ILE A 43 -8.84 -4.61 -8.02
CA ILE A 43 -8.79 -3.18 -7.70
C ILE A 43 -7.32 -2.76 -7.72
N THR A 44 -6.95 -1.86 -8.63
CA THR A 44 -5.64 -1.22 -8.60
C THR A 44 -5.67 -0.13 -7.52
N GLY A 45 -4.75 -0.22 -6.57
CA GLY A 45 -4.61 0.72 -5.46
C GLY A 45 -3.54 1.78 -5.72
N VAL A 46 -2.83 2.14 -4.65
CA VAL A 46 -1.86 3.23 -4.61
C VAL A 46 -0.60 2.95 -5.44
N LEU A 47 0.07 4.03 -5.85
CA LEU A 47 1.41 3.97 -6.45
C LEU A 47 2.43 3.67 -5.36
N LEU A 48 3.09 2.52 -5.47
CA LEU A 48 4.15 2.10 -4.55
C LEU A 48 5.48 2.78 -4.89
N GLY A 49 5.77 2.96 -6.18
CA GLY A 49 7.02 3.57 -6.61
C GLY A 49 7.31 3.42 -8.10
N LYS A 50 8.49 3.86 -8.51
CA LYS A 50 9.01 3.74 -9.86
C LYS A 50 10.11 2.68 -9.90
N ILE A 51 10.23 1.98 -11.01
CA ILE A 51 11.29 1.02 -11.27
C ILE A 51 12.23 1.62 -12.33
N THR A 52 13.50 1.77 -11.99
CA THR A 52 14.58 2.21 -12.88
C THR A 52 15.59 1.08 -13.07
N GLU A 53 16.31 1.09 -14.19
CA GLU A 53 17.31 0.06 -14.48
C GLU A 53 18.57 0.21 -13.61
N GLN A 54 18.93 1.45 -13.25
CA GLN A 54 20.12 1.75 -12.46
C GLN A 54 19.92 1.54 -10.96
N ASP A 55 18.83 2.05 -10.39
CA ASP A 55 18.57 2.02 -8.94
C ASP A 55 17.59 0.91 -8.53
N GLY A 56 16.93 0.25 -9.48
CA GLY A 56 15.91 -0.75 -9.19
C GLY A 56 14.60 -0.11 -8.75
N PHE A 57 14.03 -0.55 -7.62
CA PHE A 57 12.74 -0.05 -7.13
C PHE A 57 12.93 1.18 -6.22
N VAL A 58 12.47 2.33 -6.69
CA VAL A 58 12.45 3.59 -5.95
C VAL A 58 11.05 3.80 -5.38
N PRO A 59 10.85 3.67 -4.04
CA PRO A 59 9.56 3.87 -3.41
C PRO A 59 9.12 5.34 -3.51
N SER A 60 7.81 5.56 -3.59
CA SER A 60 7.21 6.89 -3.55
C SER A 60 7.21 7.42 -2.11
N ASP A 61 7.60 8.69 -1.91
CA ASP A 61 7.58 9.32 -0.58
C ASP A 61 6.21 9.20 0.09
N LYS A 62 5.13 9.37 -0.68
CA LYS A 62 3.77 9.22 -0.20
C LYS A 62 3.45 7.82 0.32
N ASP A 63 4.05 6.79 -0.26
CA ASP A 63 3.88 5.41 0.22
C ASP A 63 4.62 5.19 1.54
N ASN A 64 5.82 5.77 1.68
CA ASN A 64 6.58 5.73 2.94
C ASN A 64 5.84 6.44 4.08
N LEU A 65 5.29 7.64 3.83
CA LEU A 65 4.46 8.34 4.82
C LEU A 65 3.24 7.50 5.24
N ARG A 66 2.57 6.85 4.29
CA ARG A 66 1.43 5.98 4.61
C ARG A 66 1.82 4.79 5.48
N LYS A 67 2.94 4.13 5.18
CA LYS A 67 3.47 3.04 6.00
C LYS A 67 3.84 3.50 7.41
N MET A 68 4.44 4.68 7.55
CA MET A 68 4.73 5.29 8.85
C MET A 68 3.46 5.62 9.65
N ALA A 69 2.39 6.05 8.97
CA ALA A 69 1.09 6.27 9.61
C ALA A 69 0.44 4.95 10.05
N GLU A 70 0.54 3.89 9.25
CA GLU A 70 0.02 2.55 9.58
C GLU A 70 0.77 1.89 10.74
N SER A 71 2.09 2.10 10.87
CA SER A 71 2.89 1.53 11.97
C SER A 71 2.64 2.18 13.33
N ASN A 72 2.05 3.37 13.36
CA ASN A 72 1.70 4.09 14.58
C ASN A 72 0.16 4.13 14.72
N PRO A 73 -0.49 3.01 15.09
CA PRO A 73 -1.90 3.08 15.45
C PRO A 73 -2.02 3.96 16.69
N ILE A 74 -2.51 5.18 16.50
CA ILE A 74 -2.90 6.05 17.61
C ILE A 74 -4.08 5.32 18.27
N ASP A 75 -3.80 4.55 19.33
CA ASP A 75 -4.83 3.83 20.05
C ASP A 75 -5.65 4.82 20.87
N ILE A 76 -6.74 5.31 20.27
CA ILE A 76 -7.69 6.23 20.89
C ILE A 76 -8.28 5.62 22.17
N LYS A 77 -8.34 4.28 22.28
CA LYS A 77 -8.90 3.56 23.44
C LYS A 77 -8.04 3.66 24.70
N THR A 78 -6.75 4.00 24.58
CA THR A 78 -5.86 4.16 25.74
C THR A 78 -6.04 5.51 26.44
N MET A 79 -6.61 6.51 25.75
CA MET A 79 -6.81 7.85 26.32
C MET A 79 -8.08 7.96 27.19
N ASP A 80 -9.14 7.22 26.88
CA ASP A 80 -10.38 7.23 27.68
C ASP A 80 -10.25 6.45 29.01
N CYS A 81 -9.47 5.37 29.05
CA CYS A 81 -9.29 4.56 30.26
C CYS A 81 -8.49 5.29 31.37
N PHE A 82 -7.60 6.22 31.02
CA PHE A 82 -6.82 6.97 32.01
C PHE A 82 -7.66 8.02 32.76
N PHE A 83 -8.68 8.60 32.10
CA PHE A 83 -9.48 9.66 32.71
C PHE A 83 -10.46 9.13 33.76
N VAL A 84 -11.03 7.93 33.54
CA VAL A 84 -11.97 7.30 34.48
C VAL A 84 -11.27 6.85 35.77
N PHE A 85 -10.01 6.42 35.71
CA PHE A 85 -9.30 5.92 36.88
C PHE A 85 -8.80 7.01 37.83
N LEU A 86 -8.59 8.24 37.35
CA LEU A 86 -8.04 9.34 38.18
C LEU A 86 -9.13 10.16 38.90
N PHE A 87 -10.37 10.15 38.42
CA PHE A 87 -11.47 10.97 38.97
C PHE A 87 -12.63 10.16 39.59
N GLY A 88 -12.52 8.83 39.65
CA GLY A 88 -13.57 7.92 40.13
C GLY A 88 -13.53 7.55 41.63
N LYS A 89 -12.93 8.36 42.50
CA LYS A 89 -13.06 8.23 43.96
C LYS A 89 -13.23 9.62 44.60
N GLY A 90 -14.47 10.06 44.65
CA GLY A 90 -14.96 11.18 45.47
C GLY A 90 -16.34 10.82 45.98
#